data_AF-A0A8H4C8I0-F1
#
_entry.id   AF-A0A8H4C8I0-F1
#
_cell.length_a   1.000
_cell.length_b   1.000
_cell.length_c   1.000
_cell.angle_alpha   90.00
_cell.angle_beta   90.00
_cell.angle_gamma   90.00
#
_symmetry.space_group_name_H-M   'P 1'
#
loop_
_entity.id
_entity.type
_entity.pdbx_description
1 polymer ?
#
loop_
_entity_poly.entity_id
_entity_poly.type
_entity_poly.pdbx_seq_one_letter_code
_entity_poly.pdbx_strand_id
1 'polypeptide(L)'
;MASVQNAKARLWYRILYRNALRAVQFSAPARYVVRDQLRAAFREKDGKLNHQVCQRTNWFLQNAAQDRGLEHKILKNLINVACERYKKKLWRANYQKDKDRKHKPM
;
A
#
# COMPACT_ATOMS: atom_id res chain seq x y z
N MET A 1 0.34 -21.39 18.85
CA MET A 1 0.65 -21.30 17.40
C MET A 1 0.20 -19.99 16.76
N ALA A 2 -1.08 -19.59 16.87
CA ALA A 2 -1.59 -18.34 16.28
C ALA A 2 -0.91 -17.06 16.83
N SER A 3 -0.62 -17.01 18.13
CA SER A 3 0.07 -15.87 18.78
C SER A 3 1.47 -15.59 18.22
N VAL A 4 2.24 -16.65 17.95
CA VAL A 4 3.59 -16.57 17.36
C VAL A 4 3.54 -16.06 15.91
N GLN A 5 2.56 -16.53 15.13
CA GLN A 5 2.34 -16.03 13.77
C GLN A 5 1.96 -14.55 13.75
N ASN A 6 1.12 -14.10 14.68
CA ASN A 6 0.75 -12.69 14.83
C ASN A 6 1.95 -11.82 15.24
N ALA A 7 2.88 -12.34 16.05
CA ALA A 7 4.12 -11.65 16.38
C ALA A 7 5.04 -11.51 15.16
N LYS A 8 5.23 -12.59 14.40
CA LYS A 8 6.00 -12.58 13.14
C LYS A 8 5.39 -11.64 12.10
N ALA A 9 4.07 -11.62 11.95
CA ALA A 9 3.37 -10.72 11.03
C ALA A 9 3.61 -9.25 11.40
N ARG A 10 3.56 -8.90 12.69
CA ARG A 10 3.88 -7.55 13.18
C ARG A 10 5.32 -7.15 12.88
N LEU A 11 6.27 -8.07 13.07
CA LEU A 11 7.68 -7.82 12.76
C LEU A 11 7.88 -7.57 11.25
N TRP A 12 7.35 -8.45 10.41
CA TRP A 12 7.44 -8.34 8.95
C TRP A 12 6.75 -7.07 8.43
N TYR A 13 5.59 -6.72 8.96
CA TYR A 13 4.91 -5.47 8.65
C TYR A 13 5.83 -4.26 8.91
N ARG A 14 6.50 -4.21 10.07
CA ARG A 14 7.40 -3.11 10.42
C ARG A 14 8.61 -3.03 9.48
N ILE A 15 9.20 -4.18 9.13
CA ILE A 15 10.34 -4.26 8.21
C ILE A 15 9.94 -3.75 6.82
N LEU A 16 8.90 -4.33 6.24
CA LEU A 16 8.41 -3.96 4.91
C LEU A 16 7.98 -2.50 4.87
N TYR A 17 7.28 -2.02 5.90
CA TYR A 17 6.84 -0.63 5.96
C TYR A 17 8.01 0.36 5.93
N ARG A 18 9.06 0.13 6.72
CA ARG A 18 10.25 1.00 6.73
C ARG A 18 10.97 1.00 5.39
N ASN A 19 11.15 -0.17 4.79
CA ASN A 19 11.84 -0.28 3.50
C ASN A 19 11.01 0.30 2.36
N ALA A 20 9.68 0.14 2.39
CA ALA A 20 8.81 0.74 1.41
C ALA A 20 8.80 2.28 1.50
N LEU A 21 8.84 2.85 2.71
CA LEU A 21 8.97 4.31 2.89
C LEU A 21 10.29 4.85 2.31
N ARG A 22 11.40 4.13 2.51
CA ARG A 22 12.69 4.47 1.92
C ARG A 22 12.65 4.38 0.39
N ALA A 23 12.06 3.32 -0.14
CA ALA A 23 11.93 3.11 -1.59
C ALA A 23 11.14 4.23 -2.29
N VAL A 24 10.13 4.79 -1.63
CA VAL A 24 9.38 5.96 -2.16
C VAL A 24 9.96 7.31 -1.74
N GLN A 25 11.12 7.31 -1.08
CA GLN A 25 11.81 8.50 -0.59
C GLN A 25 10.91 9.40 0.27
N PHE A 26 10.00 8.79 1.04
CA PHE A 26 9.02 9.50 1.89
C PHE A 26 8.13 10.52 1.16
N SER A 27 8.05 10.45 -0.18
CA SER A 27 7.29 11.41 -1.00
C SER A 27 5.78 11.34 -0.74
N ALA A 28 5.11 12.49 -0.78
CA ALA A 28 3.66 12.56 -0.85
C ALA A 28 3.23 12.60 -2.33
N PRO A 29 2.15 11.90 -2.74
CA PRO A 29 1.25 11.07 -1.93
C PRO A 29 1.70 9.61 -1.72
N ALA A 30 2.80 9.18 -2.34
CA ALA A 30 3.26 7.79 -2.39
C ALA A 30 3.34 7.08 -1.02
N ARG A 31 3.88 7.76 0.00
CA ARG A 31 4.00 7.22 1.37
C ARG A 31 2.66 6.77 1.96
N TYR A 32 1.58 7.47 1.64
CA TYR A 32 0.25 7.15 2.15
C TYR A 32 -0.34 5.95 1.41
N VAL A 33 -0.17 5.90 0.10
CA VAL A 33 -0.64 4.77 -0.73
C VAL A 33 0.03 3.47 -0.32
N VAL A 34 1.36 3.46 -0.19
CA VAL A 34 2.11 2.27 0.22
C VAL A 34 1.72 1.82 1.63
N ARG A 35 1.57 2.76 2.57
CA ARG A 35 1.10 2.48 3.93
C ARG A 35 -0.26 1.77 3.91
N ASP A 36 -1.20 2.29 3.13
CA ASP A 36 -2.57 1.81 3.12
C ASP A 36 -2.68 0.45 2.40
N GLN A 37 -1.89 0.24 1.34
CA GLN A 37 -1.74 -1.07 0.69
C GLN A 37 -1.17 -2.13 1.63
N LEU A 38 -0.08 -1.82 2.35
CA LEU A 38 0.49 -2.75 3.32
C LEU A 38 -0.49 -3.04 4.46
N ARG A 39 -1.20 -2.02 4.95
CA ARG A 39 -2.24 -2.22 5.98
C ARG A 39 -3.37 -3.11 5.49
N ALA A 40 -3.83 -2.92 4.26
CA ALA A 40 -4.88 -3.76 3.67
C ALA A 40 -4.40 -5.22 3.57
N ALA A 41 -3.21 -5.45 3.00
CA ALA A 41 -2.65 -6.78 2.83
C ALA A 41 -2.46 -7.54 4.15
N PHE A 42 -2.00 -6.86 5.21
CA PHE A 42 -1.79 -7.49 6.52
C PHE A 42 -3.05 -7.60 7.38
N ARG A 43 -4.16 -6.91 7.02
CA ARG A 43 -5.45 -6.98 7.73
C ARG A 43 -6.42 -7.98 7.11
N GLU A 44 -6.09 -8.53 5.95
CA GLU A 44 -6.88 -9.55 5.28
C GLU A 44 -7.00 -10.79 6.19
N LYS A 45 -8.23 -11.13 6.59
CA LYS A 45 -8.54 -12.02 7.74
C LYS A 45 -7.98 -13.43 7.58
N ASP A 46 -7.80 -13.89 6.35
CA ASP A 46 -7.38 -15.27 6.03
C ASP A 46 -5.94 -15.37 5.51
N GLY A 47 -5.22 -14.25 5.46
CA GLY A 47 -3.85 -14.18 4.94
C GLY A 47 -2.85 -14.85 5.88
N LYS A 48 -2.52 -16.12 5.65
CA LYS A 48 -1.35 -16.75 6.31
C LYS A 48 -0.08 -16.03 5.87
N LEU A 49 0.73 -15.60 6.84
CA LEU A 49 2.02 -14.98 6.57
C LEU A 49 2.94 -15.95 5.82
N ASN A 50 3.24 -15.65 4.55
CA ASN A 50 4.23 -16.37 3.77
C ASN A 50 5.59 -15.68 3.87
N HIS A 51 6.51 -16.30 4.60
CA HIS A 51 7.84 -15.78 4.85
C HIS A 51 8.65 -15.53 3.57
N GLN A 52 8.58 -16.44 2.60
CA GLN A 52 9.32 -16.32 1.35
C GLN A 52 8.83 -15.12 0.52
N VAL A 53 7.51 -14.91 0.49
CA VAL A 53 6.92 -13.74 -0.18
C VAL A 53 7.38 -12.46 0.51
N CYS A 54 7.34 -12.41 1.84
CA CYS A 54 7.83 -11.24 2.57
C CYS A 54 9.32 -10.95 2.30
N GLN A 55 10.17 -11.98 2.22
CA GLN A 55 11.58 -11.82 1.89
C GLN A 55 11.79 -11.27 0.47
N ARG A 56 11.10 -11.83 -0.54
CA ARG A 56 11.18 -11.35 -1.93
C ARG A 56 10.73 -9.90 -2.05
N THR A 57 9.61 -9.55 -1.42
CA THR A 57 9.11 -8.17 -1.38
C THR A 57 10.11 -7.25 -0.68
N ASN A 58 10.72 -7.71 0.42
CA ASN A 58 11.73 -6.93 1.11
C ASN A 58 12.95 -6.63 0.22
N TRP A 59 13.45 -7.64 -0.50
CA TRP A 59 14.57 -7.48 -1.42
C TRP A 59 14.23 -6.53 -2.57
N PHE A 60 13.04 -6.68 -3.17
CA PHE A 60 12.54 -5.75 -4.19
C PHE A 60 12.50 -4.30 -3.70
N LEU A 61 11.99 -4.06 -2.48
CA LEU A 61 11.92 -2.73 -1.89
C LEU A 61 13.30 -2.16 -1.55
N GLN A 62 14.24 -3.00 -1.13
CA GLN A 62 15.62 -2.58 -0.87
C GLN A 62 16.30 -2.14 -2.17
N ASN A 63 16.19 -2.95 -3.25
CA ASN A 63 16.74 -2.59 -4.56
C ASN A 63 16.10 -1.31 -5.11
N ALA A 64 14.77 -1.17 -4.98
CA ALA A 64 14.04 0.04 -5.39
C ALA A 64 14.43 1.31 -4.60
N ALA A 65 15.01 1.15 -3.41
CA ALA A 65 15.48 2.25 -2.57
C ALA A 65 16.93 2.64 -2.84
N GLN A 66 17.78 1.69 -3.22
CA GLN A 66 19.21 1.93 -3.44
C GLN A 66 19.45 2.67 -4.76
N ASP A 67 18.89 2.17 -5.85
CA ASP A 67 19.17 2.68 -7.19
C ASP A 67 17.92 3.12 -7.94
N ARG A 68 18.08 4.02 -8.93
CA ARG A 68 17.03 4.36 -9.92
C ARG A 68 16.91 3.29 -11.02
N GLY A 69 17.08 2.03 -10.62
CA GLY A 69 17.01 0.85 -11.49
C GLY A 69 15.60 0.50 -11.93
N LEU A 70 15.44 -0.71 -12.45
CA LEU A 70 14.18 -1.22 -12.97
C LEU A 70 13.12 -1.30 -11.85
N GLU A 71 13.51 -1.78 -10.67
CA GLU A 71 12.65 -1.96 -9.50
C GLU A 71 12.08 -0.62 -9.03
N HIS A 72 12.91 0.43 -9.01
CA HIS A 72 12.46 1.78 -8.68
C HIS A 72 11.43 2.28 -9.69
N LYS A 73 11.68 2.09 -10.99
CA LYS A 73 10.75 2.48 -12.06
C LYS A 73 9.42 1.71 -11.97
N ILE A 74 9.48 0.41 -11.73
CA ILE A 74 8.30 -0.44 -11.53
C ILE A 74 7.50 0.06 -10.32
N LEU A 75 8.15 0.21 -9.17
CA LEU A 75 7.49 0.66 -7.94
C LEU A 75 6.83 2.03 -8.12
N LYS A 76 7.55 2.99 -8.72
CA LYS A 76 7.03 4.33 -9.02
C LYS A 76 5.77 4.27 -9.88
N ASN A 77 5.78 3.47 -10.95
CA ASN A 77 4.63 3.33 -11.84
C ASN A 77 3.44 2.68 -11.14
N LEU A 78 3.66 1.63 -10.35
CA LEU A 78 2.60 0.98 -9.56
C LEU A 78 1.93 1.96 -8.60
N ILE A 79 2.74 2.77 -7.91
CA ILE A 79 2.23 3.79 -6.98
C ILE A 79 1.46 4.87 -7.73
N ASN A 80 1.96 5.35 -8.87
CA ASN A 80 1.26 6.35 -9.68
C ASN A 80 -0.11 5.83 -10.11
N VAL A 81 -0.19 4.59 -10.62
CA VAL A 81 -1.46 3.95 -11.00
C VAL A 81 -2.38 3.82 -9.79
N ALA A 82 -1.87 3.45 -8.62
CA ALA A 82 -2.66 3.34 -7.40
C ALA A 82 -3.20 4.69 -6.92
N CYS A 83 -2.39 5.76 -6.99
CA CYS A 83 -2.82 7.14 -6.72
C CYS A 83 -3.97 7.56 -7.63
N GLU A 84 -3.85 7.33 -8.94
CA GLU A 84 -4.90 7.70 -9.89
C GLU A 84 -6.20 6.92 -9.67
N ARG A 85 -6.10 5.62 -9.35
CA ARG A 85 -7.27 4.81 -8.97
C ARG A 85 -7.95 5.37 -7.72
N TYR A 86 -7.17 5.79 -6.73
CA TYR A 86 -7.71 6.39 -5.50
C TYR A 86 -8.44 7.71 -5.79
N LYS A 87 -7.83 8.62 -6.56
CA LYS A 87 -8.46 9.88 -6.97
C LYS A 87 -9.77 9.64 -7.72
N LYS A 88 -9.79 8.71 -8.67
CA LYS A 88 -10.98 8.35 -9.45
C LYS A 88 -12.11 7.83 -8.57
N LYS A 89 -11.80 7.01 -7.57
CA LYS A 89 -12.79 6.52 -6.59
C LYS A 89 -13.39 7.67 -5.80
N LEU A 90 -12.56 8.60 -5.32
CA LEU A 90 -13.01 9.77 -4.56
C LEU A 90 -13.93 10.67 -5.39
N TRP A 91 -13.54 10.96 -6.64
CA TRP A 91 -14.36 11.76 -7.56
C TRP A 91 -15.75 11.12 -7.80
N ARG A 92 -15.80 9.81 -8.07
CA ARG A 92 -17.06 9.08 -8.24
C ARG A 92 -17.96 9.14 -7.01
N ALA A 93 -17.37 8.98 -5.82
CA ALA A 93 -18.12 9.04 -4.56
C ALA A 93 -18.69 10.44 -4.30
N ASN A 94 -17.90 11.48 -4.54
CA ASN A 94 -18.33 12.87 -4.38
C ASN A 94 -19.45 13.22 -5.37
N TYR A 95 -19.31 12.81 -6.63
CA TYR A 95 -20.35 13.01 -7.65
C TYR A 95 -21.68 12.37 -7.24
N GLN A 96 -21.65 11.12 -6.74
CA GLN A 96 -22.86 10.45 -6.27
C GLN A 96 -23.49 11.18 -5.09
N LYS A 97 -22.67 11.60 -4.10
CA LYS A 97 -23.13 12.36 -2.93
C LYS A 97 -23.79 13.67 -3.32
N ASP A 98 -23.24 14.38 -4.30
CA ASP A 98 -23.81 15.64 -4.79
C ASP A 98 -25.11 15.42 -5.55
N LYS A 99 -25.23 14.33 -6.31
CA LYS A 99 -26.48 13.91 -6.94
C LYS A 99 -27.55 13.61 -5.89
N ASP A 100 -27.22 12.84 -4.85
CA ASP A 100 -28.15 12.46 -3.78
C ASP A 100 -28.61 13.69 -2.98
N ARG A 101 -27.71 14.64 -2.70
CA ARG A 101 -28.05 15.92 -2.05
C ARG A 101 -29.06 16.73 -2.85
N LYS A 102 -28.92 16.76 -4.18
CA LYS A 102 -29.83 17.51 -5.07
C LYS A 102 -31.20 16.83 -5.23
N HIS A 103 -31.31 15.53 -4.95
CA HIS A 103 -32.52 14.75 -5.14
C HIS A 103 -33.26 14.38 -3.85
N LYS A 104 -32.77 14.84 -2.69
CA LYS A 104 -33.44 14.62 -1.40
C LYS A 104 -34.66 15.56 -1.32
N PRO A 105 -35.90 15.06 -1.26
CA PRO A 105 -37.07 15.91 -0.99
C PRO A 105 -36.94 16.47 0.43
N MET A 106 -37.40 17.71 0.63
CA MET A 106 -37.42 18.37 1.94
C MET A 106 -38.21 17.58 2.97
#